data_AF-A0A0D0DSY0-F1
#
_entry.id   AF-A0A0D0DSY0-F1
#
_cell.length_a   1.000
_cell.length_b   1.000
_cell.length_c   1.000
_cell.angle_alpha   90.00
_cell.angle_beta   90.00
_cell.angle_gamma   90.00
#
_symmetry.space_group_name_H-M   'P 1'
#
loop_
_entity.id
_entity.type
_entity.pdbx_description
1 polymer ?
#
loop_
_entity_poly.entity_id
_entity_poly.type
_entity_poly.pdbx_seq_one_letter_code
_entity_poly.pdbx_strand_id
1 'polypeptide(L)' 'MHPQLSDKRIVCREFIQALDACHTSNWKRLTGGCNQEKTALNSCLRKEGVERSNRNRVKAKERRLKTEQAWRELHEDD' A
#
# COMPACT_ATOMS: atom_id res chain seq x y z
N MET A 1 -10.70 11.89 -6.25
CA MET A 1 -10.13 10.67 -5.63
C MET A 1 -9.33 9.92 -6.68
N HIS A 2 -8.07 9.56 -6.40
CA HIS A 2 -7.16 8.99 -7.39
C HIS A 2 -7.62 7.58 -7.82
N PRO A 3 -7.74 7.30 -9.14
CA PRO A 3 -8.27 6.01 -9.63
C PRO A 3 -7.35 4.81 -9.36
N GLN A 4 -6.03 5.03 -9.22
CA GLN A 4 -5.03 3.95 -9.04
C GLN A 4 -4.87 3.51 -7.58
N LEU A 5 -5.91 2.90 -6.99
CA LEU A 5 -5.88 2.43 -5.59
C LEU A 5 -6.30 0.95 -5.40
N SER A 6 -6.34 0.08 -6.43
CA SER A 6 -7.00 -1.25 -6.32
C SER A 6 -6.72 -2.03 -5.01
N ASP A 7 -5.45 -2.33 -4.68
CA ASP A 7 -5.10 -3.08 -3.46
C ASP A 7 -5.25 -2.22 -2.20
N LYS A 8 -4.87 -0.94 -2.32
CA LYS A 8 -4.89 0.03 -1.22
C LYS A 8 -6.31 0.41 -0.80
N ARG A 9 -7.29 0.27 -1.70
CA ARG A 9 -8.73 0.48 -1.44
C ARG A 9 -9.28 -0.55 -0.48
N ILE A 10 -8.72 -1.76 -0.46
CA ILE A 10 -9.17 -2.80 0.47
C ILE A 10 -8.65 -2.49 1.87
N VAL A 11 -7.35 -2.22 2.01
CA VAL A 11 -6.70 -1.98 3.32
C VAL A 11 -7.17 -0.68 3.97
N CYS A 12 -7.27 0.41 3.21
CA CYS A 12 -7.65 1.72 3.74
C CYS A 12 -9.13 2.06 3.48
N ARG A 13 -10.00 1.06 3.31
CA ARG A 13 -11.40 1.24 2.87
C ARG A 13 -12.17 2.22 3.76
N GLU A 14 -12.08 2.05 5.08
CA GLU A 14 -12.83 2.86 6.05
C GLU A 14 -12.41 4.34 5.99
N PHE A 15 -11.11 4.63 5.83
CA PHE A 15 -10.61 5.99 5.68
C PHE A 15 -11.02 6.62 4.35
N ILE A 16 -11.09 5.82 3.28
CA ILE A 16 -11.60 6.28 1.97
C ILE A 16 -13.08 6.63 2.09
N GLN A 17 -13.88 5.75 2.71
CA GLN A 17 -15.30 5.99 2.92
C GLN A 17 -15.56 7.22 3.80
N ALA A 18 -14.77 7.43 4.86
CA ALA A 18 -14.88 8.62 5.70
C ALA A 18 -14.60 9.92 4.90
N LEU A 19 -13.55 9.92 4.08
CA LEU A 19 -13.23 11.09 3.25
C LEU A 19 -14.25 11.31 2.13
N ASP A 20 -14.75 10.23 1.51
CA ASP A 20 -15.83 10.31 0.52
C ASP A 20 -17.13 10.84 1.14
N ALA A 21 -17.48 10.38 2.35
CA ALA A 21 -18.62 10.88 3.10
C ALA A 21 -18.46 12.38 3.41
N CYS A 22 -17.28 12.84 3.84
CA CYS A 22 -17.05 14.27 4.06
C CYS A 22 -17.17 15.08 2.77
N HIS A 23 -16.67 14.54 1.65
CA HIS A 23 -16.76 15.18 0.34
C HIS A 23 -18.17 15.25 -0.26
N THR A 24 -19.17 14.60 0.32
CA THR A 24 -20.58 14.82 -0.06
C THR A 24 -20.99 16.29 0.15
N SER A 25 -20.36 16.98 1.10
CA SER A 25 -20.48 18.43 1.28
C SER A 25 -19.46 19.16 0.42
N ASN A 26 -19.92 19.74 -0.70
CA ASN A 26 -19.06 20.52 -1.60
C ASN A 26 -18.35 21.68 -0.89
N TRP A 27 -19.00 22.33 0.08
CA TRP A 27 -18.39 23.43 0.82
C TRP A 27 -17.23 22.97 1.71
N LYS A 28 -17.41 21.89 2.49
CA LYS A 28 -16.34 21.35 3.34
C LYS A 28 -15.15 20.86 2.51
N ARG A 29 -15.42 20.25 1.36
CA ARG A 29 -14.37 19.82 0.41
C ARG A 29 -13.54 20.99 -0.10
N LEU A 30 -14.16 22.12 -0.43
CA LEU A 30 -13.48 23.29 -0.99
C LEU A 30 -12.76 24.13 0.07
N THR A 31 -13.31 24.21 1.28
CA THR A 31 -12.78 25.04 2.38
C THR A 31 -11.80 24.32 3.29
N GLY A 32 -11.51 23.04 3.04
CA GLY A 32 -10.60 22.23 3.87
C GLY A 32 -11.22 21.62 5.12
N GLY A 33 -12.55 21.65 5.25
CA GLY A 33 -13.30 21.02 6.35
C GLY A 33 -13.19 19.50 6.43
N CYS A 34 -12.53 18.84 5.46
CA CYS A 34 -12.27 17.39 5.42
C CYS A 34 -10.79 17.03 5.67
N ASN A 35 -9.99 17.96 6.21
CA ASN A 35 -8.55 17.77 6.36
C ASN A 35 -8.19 16.68 7.38
N GLN A 36 -9.05 16.43 8.37
CA GLN A 36 -8.82 15.39 9.37
C GLN A 36 -8.93 13.99 8.73
N GLU A 37 -10.00 13.73 7.99
CA GLU A 37 -10.23 12.48 7.27
C GLU A 37 -9.15 12.27 6.20
N LYS A 38 -8.76 13.36 5.50
CA LYS A 38 -7.64 13.33 4.55
C LYS A 38 -6.33 12.95 5.21
N THR A 39 -6.03 13.49 6.39
CA THR A 39 -4.82 13.17 7.14
C THR A 39 -4.82 11.73 7.61
N ALA A 40 -5.96 11.23 8.08
CA ALA A 40 -6.13 9.84 8.48
C ALA A 40 -5.92 8.88 7.30
N LEU A 41 -6.53 9.16 6.15
CA LEU A 41 -6.33 8.39 4.93
C LEU A 41 -4.86 8.39 4.48
N ASN A 42 -4.20 9.55 4.49
CA ASN A 42 -2.79 9.65 4.12
C ASN A 42 -1.89 8.83 5.05
N SER A 43 -2.20 8.79 6.35
CA SER A 43 -1.48 7.96 7.32
C SER A 43 -1.60 6.47 6.98
N CYS A 44 -2.83 6.00 6.71
CA CYS A 44 -3.07 4.61 6.30
C CYS A 44 -2.33 4.25 5.01
N LEU A 45 -2.44 5.08 3.96
CA LEU A 45 -1.79 4.82 2.67
C LEU A 45 -0.27 4.78 2.78
N ARG A 46 0.31 5.60 3.66
CA ARG A 46 1.75 5.60 3.93
C ARG A 46 2.18 4.34 4.65
N LYS A 47 1.43 3.91 5.68
CA LYS A 47 1.68 2.65 6.39
C LYS A 47 1.62 1.45 5.44
N GLU A 48 0.57 1.32 4.64
CA GLU A 48 0.42 0.22 3.67
C GLU A 48 1.54 0.25 2.61
N GLY A 49 1.99 1.43 2.18
CA GLY A 49 3.14 1.56 1.29
C GLY A 49 4.42 0.96 1.87
N VAL A 50 4.71 1.24 3.15
CA VAL A 50 5.87 0.69 3.85
C VAL A 50 5.74 -0.82 4.04
N GLU A 51 4.57 -1.31 4.47
CA GLU A 51 4.33 -2.73 4.66
C GLU A 51 4.44 -3.52 3.36
N ARG A 52 3.86 -3.01 2.26
CA ARG A 52 4.01 -3.60 0.92
C ARG A 52 5.47 -3.66 0.49
N SER A 53 6.23 -2.59 0.70
CA SER A 53 7.67 -2.56 0.38
C SER A 53 8.43 -3.61 1.17
N ASN A 54 8.13 -3.76 2.47
CA ASN A 54 8.72 -4.78 3.32
C ASN A 54 8.38 -6.20 2.85
N ARG A 55 7.11 -6.49 2.54
CA ARG A 55 6.67 -7.79 2.00
C ARG A 55 7.39 -8.12 0.69
N ASN A 56 7.52 -7.13 -0.20
CA ASN A 56 8.25 -7.30 -1.46
C ASN A 56 9.73 -7.59 -1.24
N ARG A 57 10.37 -6.88 -0.28
CA ARG A 57 11.77 -7.11 0.07
C ARG A 57 12.00 -8.51 0.62
N VAL A 58 11.12 -9.01 1.50
CA VAL A 58 11.20 -10.38 2.04
C VAL A 58 11.04 -11.39 0.90
N LYS A 59 10.00 -11.27 0.07
CA LYS A 59 9.78 -12.16 -1.08
C LYS A 59 10.95 -12.15 -2.07
N ALA A 60 11.56 -11.00 -2.31
CA ALA A 60 12.73 -10.88 -3.18
C ALA A 60 13.94 -11.63 -2.61
N LYS A 61 14.18 -11.53 -1.29
CA LYS A 61 15.22 -12.30 -0.60
C LYS A 61 14.97 -13.79 -0.67
N GLU A 62 13.74 -14.23 -0.41
CA GLU A 62 13.36 -15.65 -0.52
C GLU A 62 13.58 -16.21 -1.92
N ARG A 63 13.18 -15.46 -2.95
CA ARG A 63 13.42 -15.84 -4.35
C ARG A 63 14.91 -15.93 -4.65
N ARG A 64 15.70 -14.95 -4.21
CA ARG A 64 17.15 -14.96 -4.39
C ARG A 64 17.80 -16.18 -3.74
N LEU A 65 17.44 -16.50 -2.49
CA LEU A 65 17.97 -17.66 -1.79
C LEU A 65 17.64 -18.97 -2.52
N LYS A 66 16.39 -19.12 -2.99
CA LYS A 66 15.98 -20.29 -3.78
C LYS A 66 16.76 -20.40 -5.09
N THR A 67 16.95 -19.28 -5.79
CA THR A 67 17.75 -19.25 -7.00
C THR A 67 19.21 -19.63 -6.71
N GLU A 68 19.84 -19.05 -5.68
CA GLU A 68 21.21 -19.39 -5.29
C GLU A 68 21.37 -20.85 -4.83
N GLN A 69 20.36 -21.44 -4.17
CA GLN A 69 20.33 -22.86 -3.83
C GLN A 69 20.26 -23.73 -5.09
N ALA A 70 19.31 -23.46 -5.97
CA ALA A 70 19.17 -24.21 -7.22
C ALA A 70 20.44 -24.12 -8.10
N TRP A 71 21.10 -22.95 -8.16
CA TRP A 71 22.37 -22.80 -8.88
C TRP A 71 23.51 -23.62 -8.26
N ARG A 72 23.56 -23.72 -6.92
CA ARG A 72 24.57 -24.55 -6.24
C ARG A 72 24.36 -26.03 -6.51
N GLU A 73 23.12 -26.50 -6.40
CA GLU A 73 22.76 -27.90 -6.69
C GLU A 73 23.10 -28.28 -8.13
N LEU A 74 22.91 -27.38 -9.10
CA LEU A 74 23.26 -27.60 -10.50
C LEU A 74 24.77 -27.62 -10.80
N HIS A 75 25.62 -27.12 -9.91
CA HIS A 75 27.08 -27.01 -10.11
C HIS A 75 27.85 -27.85 -9.08
N GLU A 76 27.17 -28.73 -8.34
CA GLU A 76 27.79 -29.59 -7.34
C GLU A 76 28.53 -30.80 -7.97
N ASP A 77 28.20 -31.14 -9.22
CA ASP A 77 28.76 -32.26 -9.99
C ASP A 77 29.70 -31.84 -11.16
N ASP A 78 30.02 -30.54 -11.31
CA ASP A 78 30.98 -29.97 -12.29
C ASP A 78 32.38 -29.78 -11.66
#